data_AF-A0A356ZXG2-F1
#
_entry.id   AF-A0A356ZXG2-F1
#
_cell.length_a   1.000
_cell.length_b   1.000
_cell.length_c   1.000
_cell.angle_alpha   90.00
_cell.angle_beta   90.00
_cell.angle_gamma   90.00
#
_symmetry.space_group_name_H-M   'P 1'
#
loop_
_entity.id
_entity.type
_entity.pdbx_description
1 polymer ?
#
loop_
_entity_poly.entity_id
_entity_poly.type
_entity_poly.pdbx_seq_one_letter_code
_entity_poly.pdbx_strand_id
1 'polypeptide(L)' 'MLGDLLTPPHLIVLGIVGLLIFGPKRLPELGSGLGQAFRGFKNAINGDAAVEADSLPVSQRPEEKT' A
#
# COMPACT_ATOMS: atom_id res chain seq x y z
N MET A 1 -12.67 -1.16 -26.67
CA MET A 1 -11.43 -1.80 -27.13
C MET A 1 -10.44 -2.03 -25.99
N LEU A 2 -10.03 -1.01 -25.20
CA LEU A 2 -9.11 -1.21 -24.06
C LEU A 2 -9.82 -1.49 -22.72
N GLY A 3 -11.08 -1.03 -22.58
CA GLY A 3 -11.88 -1.24 -21.36
C GLY A 3 -12.18 -2.72 -21.05
N ASP A 4 -12.19 -3.57 -22.07
CA ASP A 4 -12.45 -5.00 -21.93
C ASP A 4 -11.30 -5.74 -21.23
N LEU A 5 -10.06 -5.25 -21.36
CA LEU A 5 -8.87 -5.86 -20.77
C LEU A 5 -8.78 -5.66 -19.24
N LEU A 6 -9.31 -4.54 -18.75
CA LEU A 6 -9.34 -4.22 -17.32
C LEU A 6 -10.57 -4.81 -16.61
N THR A 7 -11.34 -5.66 -17.29
CA THR A 7 -12.46 -6.33 -16.65
C THR A 7 -11.94 -7.34 -15.60
N PRO A 8 -12.62 -7.46 -14.44
CA PRO A 8 -12.21 -8.37 -13.35
C PRO A 8 -11.83 -9.80 -13.79
N PRO A 9 -12.56 -10.48 -14.71
CA PRO A 9 -12.17 -11.82 -15.15
C PRO A 9 -10.84 -11.86 -15.92
N HIS A 10 -10.56 -10.87 -16.77
CA HIS A 10 -9.30 -10.82 -17.52
C HIS A 10 -8.10 -10.56 -16.60
N LEU A 11 -8.27 -9.71 -15.58
CA LEU A 11 -7.23 -9.47 -14.57
C LEU A 11 -6.90 -10.72 -13.75
N ILE A 12 -7.91 -11.54 -13.42
CA ILE A 12 -7.69 -12.82 -12.72
C ILE A 12 -6.88 -13.77 -13.60
N VAL A 13 -7.23 -13.89 -14.89
CA VAL A 13 -6.49 -14.75 -15.84
C VAL A 13 -5.04 -14.26 -15.98
N LEU A 14 -4.81 -12.95 -16.13
CA LEU A 14 -3.47 -12.39 -16.20
C LEU A 14 -2.68 -12.63 -14.89
N GLY A 15 -3.36 -12.50 -13.75
CA GLY A 15 -2.81 -12.80 -12.43
C GLY A 15 -2.37 -14.26 -12.32
N ILE A 16 -3.19 -15.21 -12.79
CA ILE A 16 -2.86 -16.65 -12.79
C ILE A 16 -1.67 -16.93 -13.72
N VAL A 17 -1.64 -16.37 -14.93
CA VAL A 17 -0.52 -16.55 -15.86
C VAL A 17 0.77 -15.97 -15.26
N GLY A 18 0.69 -14.79 -14.67
CA GLY A 18 1.80 -14.19 -13.93
C GLY A 18 2.24 -15.07 -12.76
N LEU A 19 1.29 -15.69 -12.04
CA LEU A 19 1.56 -16.61 -10.94
C LEU A 19 2.26 -17.88 -11.40
N LEU A 20 1.97 -18.39 -12.61
CA LEU A 20 2.65 -19.55 -13.16
C LEU A 20 4.11 -19.22 -13.53
N ILE A 21 4.37 -18.01 -14.03
CA ILE A 21 5.72 -17.57 -14.42
C ILE A 21 6.56 -17.18 -13.20
N PHE A 22 6.02 -16.34 -12.33
CA PHE A 22 6.73 -15.78 -11.18
C PHE A 22 6.59 -16.64 -9.92
N GLY A 23 5.51 -17.42 -9.80
CA GLY A 23 5.19 -18.22 -8.62
C GLY A 23 4.31 -17.49 -7.59
N PRO A 24 3.40 -18.19 -6.89
CA PRO A 24 2.52 -17.60 -5.86
C PRO A 24 3.27 -17.00 -4.68
N LYS A 25 4.48 -17.48 -4.43
CA LYS A 25 5.33 -17.00 -3.34
C LYS A 25 6.04 -15.68 -3.68
N ARG A 26 6.27 -15.39 -4.97
CA ARG A 26 7.02 -14.19 -5.40
C ARG A 26 6.14 -12.97 -5.61
N LEU A 27 4.86 -13.16 -5.92
CA LEU A 27 3.89 -12.06 -6.00
C LEU A 27 3.81 -11.21 -4.71
N PRO A 28 3.66 -11.81 -3.50
CA PRO A 28 3.63 -11.04 -2.25
C PRO A 28 5.01 -10.47 -1.87
N GLU A 29 6.10 -11.15 -2.23
CA GLU A 29 7.47 -10.69 -2.00
C GLU A 29 7.76 -9.41 -2.80
N LEU A 30 7.43 -9.40 -4.09
CA LEU A 30 7.52 -8.23 -4.96
C LEU A 30 6.53 -7.13 -4.57
N GLY A 31 5.30 -7.50 -4.21
CA GLY A 31 4.26 -6.56 -3.79
C GLY A 31 4.61 -5.82 -2.49
N SER A 32 5.26 -6.50 -1.54
CA SER A 32 5.71 -5.89 -0.29
C SER A 32 6.80 -4.85 -0.53
N GLY A 33 7.79 -5.15 -1.39
CA GLY A 33 8.86 -4.21 -1.75
C GLY A 33 8.33 -3.02 -2.56
N LEU A 34 7.52 -3.27 -3.58
CA LEU A 34 6.88 -2.23 -4.39
C LEU A 34 5.92 -1.38 -3.54
N GLY A 35 5.19 -1.98 -2.60
CA GLY A 35 4.27 -1.27 -1.71
C GLY A 35 4.99 -0.30 -0.78
N GLN A 36 6.13 -0.69 -0.21
CA GLN A 36 6.97 0.20 0.60
C GLN A 36 7.56 1.34 -0.23
N ALA A 37 8.05 1.04 -1.44
CA ALA A 37 8.55 2.05 -2.36
C ALA A 37 7.45 3.03 -2.79
N PHE A 38 6.27 2.53 -3.12
CA PHE A 38 5.12 3.34 -3.52
C PHE A 38 4.57 4.16 -2.34
N ARG A 39 4.61 3.63 -1.12
CA ARG A 39 4.29 4.36 0.12
C ARG A 39 5.26 5.53 0.31
N GLY A 40 6.56 5.29 0.19
CA GLY A 40 7.59 6.35 0.26
C GLY A 40 7.45 7.39 -0.85
N PHE A 41 7.22 6.93 -2.09
CA PHE A 41 6.98 7.79 -3.25
C PHE A 41 5.71 8.65 -3.07
N LYS A 42 4.62 8.04 -2.60
CA LYS A 42 3.39 8.76 -2.26
C LYS A 42 3.66 9.78 -1.16
N ASN A 43 4.37 9.43 -0.10
CA ASN A 43 4.68 10.36 0.99
C ASN A 43 5.54 11.54 0.51
N ALA A 44 6.50 11.29 -0.37
CA ALA A 44 7.35 12.32 -0.97
C ALA A 44 6.58 13.24 -1.92
N ILE A 45 5.66 12.69 -2.72
CA ILE A 45 4.79 13.48 -3.61
C ILE A 45 3.74 14.28 -2.83
N ASN A 46 3.24 13.73 -1.72
CA ASN A 46 2.22 14.40 -0.90
C ASN A 46 2.82 15.37 0.13
N GLY A 47 4.13 15.59 0.15
CA GLY A 47 4.82 16.63 0.93
C GLY A 47 4.35 16.75 2.39
N ASP A 48 5.01 16.05 3.31
CA ASP A 48 4.93 16.32 4.75
C ASP A 48 3.53 16.31 5.41
N ALA A 49 2.62 15.40 5.01
CA ALA A 49 1.33 15.20 5.68
C ALA A 49 1.15 13.78 6.27
N ALA A 50 2.24 13.13 6.69
CA ALA A 50 2.17 11.85 7.41
C ALA A 50 3.29 11.71 8.46
N VAL A 51 3.59 12.78 9.17
CA VAL A 51 4.06 12.65 10.56
C VAL A 51 2.77 12.67 11.41
N GLU A 52 2.65 11.78 12.39
CA GLU A 52 1.49 11.61 13.30
C GLU A 52 0.25 10.85 12.77
N ALA A 53 0.40 9.55 12.51
CA ALA A 53 -0.76 8.64 12.62
C ALA A 53 -0.48 7.36 13.43
N ASP A 54 0.70 7.24 14.06
CA ASP A 54 1.05 6.05 14.86
C ASP A 54 1.86 6.37 16.13
N SER A 55 1.72 7.58 16.65
CA SER A 55 2.11 7.91 18.02
C SER A 55 1.00 8.71 18.66
N LEU A 56 -0.09 8.03 19.02
CA LEU A 56 -0.85 8.42 20.19
C LEU A 56 -0.16 7.80 21.42
N PRO A 57 0.70 8.53 22.14
CA PRO A 57 0.83 8.31 23.57
C PRO A 57 0.57 9.61 24.32
N VAL A 58 -0.62 10.21 24.20
CA VAL A 58 -1.04 11.27 25.13
C VAL A 58 -2.50 11.08 25.53
N SER A 59 -2.77 9.96 26.20
CA SER A 59 -3.72 9.95 27.30
C SER A 59 -2.97 10.25 28.60
N GLN A 60 -2.34 11.41 28.69
CA GLN A 60 -1.96 12.04 29.95
C GLN A 60 -2.20 13.53 29.76
N ARG A 61 -3.43 13.96 30.05
CA ARG A 61 -3.76 15.36 30.31
C ARG A 61 -3.31 15.62 31.76
N PRO A 62 -2.19 16.31 32.02
CA PRO A 62 -1.91 16.80 33.36
C PRO A 62 -2.93 17.89 33.65
N GLU A 63 -3.35 17.94 34.90
CA GLU A 63 -4.20 18.96 35.48
C GLU A 63 -3.88 20.38 34.99
N GLU A 64 -4.88 21.10 34.50
CA GLU A 64 -4.90 22.56 34.62
C GLU A 64 -5.89 22.90 35.73
N LYS A 65 -5.32 22.99 36.92
CA LYS A 65 -5.85 23.64 38.11
C LYS A 65 -5.45 25.11 38.02
N THR A 66 -6.40 26.03 37.83
CA THR A 66 -6.48 27.40 38.40
C THR A 66 -7.72 28.10 37.89
#